data_AF-A0A6N7M9T3-F1
#
_entry.id   AF-A0A6N7M9T3-F1
#
_cell.length_a   1.000
_cell.length_b   1.000
_cell.length_c   1.000
_cell.angle_alpha   90.00
_cell.angle_beta   90.00
_cell.angle_gamma   90.00
#
_symmetry.space_group_name_H-M   'P 1'
#
loop_
_entity.id
_entity.type
_entity.pdbx_description
1 polymer ?
#
loop_
_entity_poly.entity_id
_entity_poly.type
_entity_poly.pdbx_seq_one_letter_code
_entity_poly.pdbx_strand_id
1 'polypeptide(L)'
;MRKIKSQKFEKIFAMLFMLLITIIFCFATLSVCAERSFKITDYNAQVKILENGDIQVSEIFEYSFDGDFNGIIRTIGIKGSDGFKYFKASEYFPEDKELEYTQSLAADMVTYKIYDKSS
;
A
#
# COMPACT_ATOMS: atom_id res chain seq x y z
N MET A 1 15.42 -42.31 47.11
CA MET A 1 14.13 -41.89 46.49
C MET A 1 14.00 -40.36 46.22
N ARG A 2 14.73 -39.45 46.89
CA ARG A 2 14.60 -37.98 46.68
C ARG A 2 15.14 -37.44 45.35
N LYS A 3 16.28 -37.95 44.84
CA LYS A 3 16.90 -37.48 43.57
C LYS A 3 16.03 -37.66 42.33
N ILE A 4 15.26 -38.76 42.25
CA ILE A 4 14.36 -39.04 41.11
C ILE A 4 13.20 -38.03 41.06
N LYS A 5 12.72 -37.57 42.23
CA LYS A 5 11.63 -36.60 42.33
C LYS A 5 12.05 -35.20 41.85
N SER A 6 13.29 -34.79 42.17
CA SER A 6 13.90 -33.55 41.70
C SER A 6 14.16 -33.55 40.18
N GLN A 7 14.70 -34.64 39.62
CA GLN A 7 14.90 -34.71 38.16
C GLN A 7 13.60 -34.72 37.35
N LYS A 8 12.51 -35.28 37.90
CA LYS A 8 11.18 -35.18 37.27
C LYS A 8 10.64 -33.75 37.31
N PHE A 9 10.90 -33.02 38.39
CA PHE A 9 10.49 -31.62 38.54
C PHE A 9 11.21 -30.69 37.54
N GLU A 10 12.52 -30.84 37.38
CA GLU A 10 13.32 -30.08 36.39
C GLU A 10 12.85 -30.32 34.95
N LYS A 11 12.49 -31.56 34.60
CA LYS A 11 11.97 -31.90 33.27
C LYS A 11 10.59 -31.29 33.02
N ILE A 12 9.72 -31.29 34.03
CA ILE A 12 8.40 -30.65 33.96
C ILE A 12 8.58 -29.14 33.81
N PHE A 13 9.49 -28.53 34.57
CA PHE A 13 9.79 -27.11 34.48
C PHE A 13 10.35 -26.73 33.10
N ALA A 14 11.30 -27.49 32.56
CA ALA A 14 11.83 -27.28 31.21
C ALA A 14 10.77 -27.45 30.11
N MET A 15 9.85 -28.40 30.27
CA MET A 15 8.73 -28.60 29.34
C MET A 15 7.74 -27.43 29.38
N LEU A 16 7.42 -26.92 30.57
CA LEU A 16 6.58 -25.73 30.74
C LEU A 16 7.25 -24.47 30.18
N PHE A 17 8.57 -24.34 30.34
CA PHE A 17 9.34 -23.23 29.81
C PHE A 17 9.39 -23.27 28.27
N MET A 18 9.62 -24.44 27.67
CA MET A 18 9.52 -24.60 26.21
C MET A 18 8.12 -24.30 25.70
N LEU A 19 7.07 -24.77 26.38
CA LEU A 19 5.68 -24.47 26.03
C LEU A 19 5.41 -22.96 26.07
N LEU A 20 5.89 -22.25 27.10
CA LEU A 20 5.78 -20.80 27.22
C LEU A 20 6.45 -20.07 26.05
N ILE A 21 7.67 -20.49 25.67
CA ILE A 21 8.38 -19.92 24.53
C ILE A 21 7.59 -20.14 23.24
N THR A 22 7.09 -21.35 23.00
CA THR A 22 6.27 -21.66 21.81
C THR A 22 5.02 -20.78 21.76
N ILE A 23 4.34 -20.58 22.88
CA ILE A 23 3.17 -19.70 22.99
C ILE A 23 3.55 -18.26 22.62
N ILE A 24 4.63 -17.72 23.17
CA ILE A 24 5.11 -16.35 22.87
C ILE A 24 5.42 -16.19 21.37
N PHE A 25 6.09 -17.17 20.75
CA PHE A 25 6.39 -17.14 19.31
C PHE A 25 5.12 -17.25 18.45
N CYS A 26 4.12 -18.02 18.84
CA CYS A 26 2.82 -18.07 18.15
C CYS A 26 2.10 -16.71 18.18
N PHE A 27 2.13 -16.00 19.31
CA PHE A 27 1.52 -14.67 19.43
C PHE A 27 2.31 -13.58 18.69
N ALA A 28 3.64 -13.69 18.56
CA ALA A 28 4.46 -12.75 17.80
C ALA A 28 4.16 -12.77 16.29
N THR A 29 3.60 -13.87 15.76
CA THR A 29 3.17 -13.98 14.36
C THR A 29 1.73 -13.55 14.10
N LEU A 30 0.99 -13.12 15.13
CA LEU A 30 -0.28 -12.43 14.92
C LEU A 30 0.05 -11.03 14.41
N SER A 31 0.30 -10.94 13.10
CA SER A 31 0.28 -9.68 12.39
C SER A 31 -1.09 -9.05 12.64
N VAL A 32 -1.13 -8.04 13.50
CA VAL A 32 -2.24 -7.11 13.59
C VAL A 32 -2.33 -6.50 12.21
N CYS A 33 -3.28 -6.97 11.39
CA CYS A 33 -3.65 -6.25 10.19
C CYS A 33 -4.25 -4.94 10.72
N ALA A 34 -3.44 -3.89 10.75
CA ALA A 34 -3.97 -2.57 11.02
C ALA A 34 -5.11 -2.36 10.01
N GLU A 35 -6.31 -2.11 10.53
CA GLU A 35 -7.41 -1.67 9.70
C GLU A 35 -6.93 -0.40 9.02
N ARG A 36 -6.91 -0.42 7.68
CA ARG A 36 -6.50 0.73 6.89
C ARG A 36 -7.67 1.16 6.03
N SER A 37 -7.89 2.45 5.96
CA SER A 37 -8.95 3.03 5.15
C SER A 37 -8.45 4.27 4.45
N PHE A 38 -9.15 4.67 3.40
CA PHE A 38 -8.88 5.94 2.77
C PHE A 38 -10.18 6.54 2.24
N LYS A 39 -10.17 7.86 2.09
CA LYS A 39 -11.25 8.61 1.47
C LYS A 39 -10.67 9.67 0.56
N ILE A 40 -11.27 9.85 -0.62
CA ILE A 40 -11.06 11.05 -1.44
C ILE A 40 -11.95 12.15 -0.85
N THR A 41 -11.35 13.17 -0.26
CA THR A 41 -12.06 14.28 0.39
C THR A 41 -12.44 15.37 -0.59
N ASP A 42 -11.61 15.59 -1.60
CA ASP A 42 -11.86 16.52 -2.70
C ASP A 42 -11.28 15.97 -4.02
N TYR A 43 -11.88 16.39 -5.13
CA TYR A 43 -11.49 16.02 -6.48
C TYR A 43 -11.77 17.15 -7.46
N ASN A 44 -10.70 17.65 -8.09
CA ASN A 44 -10.78 18.64 -9.17
C ASN A 44 -10.21 18.05 -10.45
N ALA A 45 -10.92 18.20 -11.56
CA ALA A 45 -10.45 17.80 -12.87
C ALA A 45 -10.68 18.89 -13.91
N GLN A 46 -9.67 19.11 -14.73
CA GLN A 46 -9.72 20.02 -15.87
C GLN A 46 -9.37 19.25 -17.12
N VAL A 47 -10.21 19.41 -18.15
CA VAL A 47 -10.08 18.73 -19.43
C VAL A 47 -10.03 19.78 -20.52
N LYS A 48 -9.00 19.72 -21.37
CA LYS A 48 -8.85 20.58 -22.53
C LYS A 48 -8.75 19.72 -23.79
N ILE A 49 -9.69 19.93 -24.71
CA ILE A 49 -9.64 19.34 -26.06
C ILE A 49 -8.81 20.28 -26.93
N LEU A 50 -7.78 19.75 -27.56
CA LEU A 50 -6.91 20.49 -28.47
C LEU A 50 -7.49 20.50 -29.89
N GLU A 51 -7.00 21.41 -30.73
CA GLU A 51 -7.48 21.56 -32.12
C GLU A 51 -7.28 20.29 -32.97
N ASN A 52 -6.28 19.48 -32.63
CA ASN A 52 -6.00 18.19 -33.29
C ASN A 52 -6.85 17.03 -32.73
N GLY A 53 -7.72 17.28 -31.76
CA GLY A 53 -8.58 16.27 -31.12
C GLY A 53 -7.95 15.57 -29.91
N ASP A 54 -6.68 15.83 -29.59
CA ASP A 54 -6.05 15.29 -28.38
C ASP A 54 -6.67 15.90 -27.12
N ILE A 55 -6.64 15.15 -26.03
CA ILE A 55 -7.17 15.57 -24.73
C ILE A 55 -6.02 15.74 -23.75
N GLN A 56 -5.93 16.93 -23.14
CA GLN A 56 -5.10 17.19 -21.98
C GLN A 56 -5.95 17.16 -20.71
N VAL A 57 -5.48 16.42 -19.71
CA VAL A 57 -6.18 16.24 -18.43
C VAL A 57 -5.26 16.66 -17.29
N SER A 58 -5.78 17.45 -16.36
CA SER A 58 -5.16 17.74 -15.06
C SER A 58 -6.14 17.32 -13.97
N GLU A 59 -5.69 16.50 -13.03
CA GLU A 59 -6.49 16.01 -11.91
C GLU A 59 -5.75 16.28 -10.60
N ILE A 60 -6.48 16.78 -9.60
CA ILE A 60 -6.01 16.92 -8.22
C ILE A 60 -6.94 16.10 -7.35
N PHE A 61 -6.35 15.15 -6.61
CA PHE A 61 -7.05 14.33 -5.63
C PHE A 61 -6.54 14.69 -4.24
N GLU A 62 -7.46 15.04 -3.34
CA GLU A 62 -7.15 15.14 -1.92
C GLU A 62 -7.55 13.84 -1.23
N TYR A 63 -6.60 13.20 -0.55
CA TYR A 63 -6.82 11.95 0.16
C TYR A 63 -6.69 12.15 1.66
N SER A 64 -7.59 11.51 2.41
CA SER A 64 -7.43 11.24 3.83
C SER A 64 -7.16 9.74 4.00
N PHE A 65 -5.96 9.41 4.46
CA PHE A 65 -5.53 8.04 4.73
C PHE A 65 -5.58 7.75 6.23
N ASP A 66 -6.08 6.57 6.59
CA ASP A 66 -5.98 5.97 7.91
C ASP A 66 -5.13 4.70 7.79
N GLY A 67 -3.92 4.75 8.34
CA GLY A 67 -2.88 3.72 8.19
C GLY A 67 -1.87 3.99 7.06
N ASP A 68 -0.91 3.07 6.92
CA ASP A 68 0.23 3.23 6.02
C ASP A 68 -0.08 2.75 4.59
N PHE A 69 0.17 3.62 3.62
CA PHE A 69 0.07 3.34 2.18
C PHE A 69 1.42 3.63 1.49
N ASN A 70 1.66 2.96 0.37
CA ASN A 70 2.89 3.15 -0.43
C ASN A 70 2.60 3.94 -1.73
N GLY A 71 1.55 4.76 -1.71
CA GLY A 71 1.03 5.48 -2.86
C GLY A 71 -0.30 4.95 -3.39
N ILE A 72 -0.61 5.27 -4.64
CA ILE A 72 -1.92 5.07 -5.26
C ILE A 72 -1.83 4.33 -6.60
N ILE A 73 -2.98 3.84 -7.08
CA ILE A 73 -3.11 3.20 -8.40
C ILE A 73 -4.10 4.00 -9.23
N ARG A 74 -3.69 4.42 -10.43
CA ARG A 74 -4.56 5.07 -11.43
C ARG A 74 -4.63 4.20 -12.67
N THR A 75 -5.85 3.89 -13.11
CA THR A 75 -6.08 3.12 -14.33
C THR A 75 -6.93 3.96 -15.28
N ILE A 76 -6.45 4.09 -16.51
CA ILE A 76 -7.03 4.96 -17.54
C ILE A 76 -7.40 4.10 -18.74
N GLY A 77 -8.66 4.20 -19.17
CA GLY A 77 -9.13 3.55 -20.39
C GLY A 77 -8.69 4.33 -21.62
N ILE A 78 -8.11 3.63 -22.59
CA ILE A 78 -7.62 4.19 -23.86
C ILE A 78 -8.41 3.67 -25.05
N LYS A 79 -9.52 2.97 -24.81
CA LYS A 79 -10.38 2.45 -25.87
C LYS A 79 -10.97 3.60 -26.68
N GLY A 80 -10.75 3.56 -28.00
CA GLY A 80 -11.25 4.59 -28.91
C GLY A 80 -10.37 5.84 -28.99
N SER A 81 -9.18 5.84 -28.38
CA SER A 81 -8.13 6.83 -28.63
C SER A 81 -6.94 6.20 -29.35
N ASP A 82 -6.03 7.04 -29.87
CA ASP A 82 -4.74 6.62 -30.42
C ASP A 82 -3.70 6.31 -29.32
N GLY A 83 -4.17 6.03 -28.11
CA GLY A 83 -3.37 5.73 -26.93
C GLY A 83 -3.33 6.84 -25.89
N PHE A 84 -2.31 6.77 -25.03
CA PHE A 84 -2.06 7.69 -23.92
C PHE A 84 -0.56 8.01 -23.85
N LYS A 85 -0.21 9.28 -23.71
CA LYS A 85 1.18 9.75 -23.68
C LYS A 85 1.33 10.81 -22.61
N TYR A 86 2.55 10.93 -22.08
CA TYR A 86 2.96 11.97 -21.13
C TYR A 86 2.20 11.90 -19.79
N PHE A 87 2.54 10.88 -19.00
CA PHE A 87 2.10 10.79 -17.61
C PHE A 87 3.07 11.51 -16.68
N LYS A 88 2.54 12.35 -15.78
CA LYS A 88 3.26 12.88 -14.62
C LYS A 88 2.34 12.80 -13.41
N ALA A 89 2.91 12.48 -12.26
CA ALA A 89 2.25 12.55 -10.97
C ALA A 89 3.15 13.31 -10.00
N SER A 90 2.56 14.19 -9.21
CA SER A 90 3.24 14.92 -8.15
C SER A 90 2.41 14.87 -6.88
N GLU A 91 3.08 14.89 -5.73
CA GLU A 91 2.48 15.37 -4.49
C GLU A 91 2.30 16.90 -4.63
N TYR A 92 1.08 17.40 -4.43
CA TYR A 92 0.78 18.83 -4.64
C TYR A 92 1.07 19.67 -3.39
N PHE A 93 0.91 19.08 -2.20
CA PHE A 93 1.12 19.71 -0.90
C PHE A 93 1.78 18.68 0.04
N PRO A 94 2.78 19.06 0.85
CA PRO A 94 3.23 20.43 1.14
C PRO A 94 4.16 21.08 0.09
N GLU A 95 4.81 20.28 -0.76
CA GLU A 95 5.71 20.76 -1.82
C GLU A 95 5.45 19.97 -3.11
N ASP A 96 5.63 20.61 -4.28
CA ASP A 96 5.54 19.92 -5.58
C ASP A 96 6.71 18.95 -5.73
N LYS A 97 6.44 17.68 -5.40
CA LYS A 97 7.39 16.58 -5.48
C LYS A 97 6.90 15.60 -6.53
N GLU A 98 7.61 15.52 -7.65
CA GLU A 98 7.32 14.52 -8.67
C GLU A 98 7.51 13.11 -8.10
N LEU A 99 6.54 12.24 -8.36
CA LEU A 99 6.46 10.90 -7.81
C LEU A 99 6.90 9.87 -8.84
N GLU A 100 7.67 8.89 -8.37
CA GLU A 100 8.05 7.73 -9.16
C GLU A 100 6.83 6.86 -9.46
N TYR A 101 6.80 6.24 -10.64
CA TYR A 101 5.72 5.34 -11.01
C TYR A 101 6.20 4.17 -11.86
N THR A 102 5.44 3.07 -11.79
CA THR A 102 5.53 2.01 -12.80
C THR A 102 4.26 1.99 -13.64
N GLN A 103 4.41 1.63 -14.92
CA GLN A 103 3.31 1.50 -15.85
C GLN A 103 3.14 0.05 -16.29
N SER A 104 1.89 -0.33 -16.55
CA SER A 104 1.54 -1.60 -17.18
C SER A 104 0.35 -1.40 -18.13
N LEU A 105 0.37 -2.13 -19.24
CA LEU A 105 -0.70 -2.13 -20.22
C LEU A 105 -1.45 -3.46 -20.12
N ALA A 106 -2.78 -3.41 -20.00
CA ALA A 106 -3.64 -4.58 -20.01
C ALA A 106 -4.89 -4.28 -20.84
N ALA A 107 -5.02 -4.95 -21.98
CA ALA A 107 -6.07 -4.66 -22.97
C ALA A 107 -6.10 -3.15 -23.32
N ASP A 108 -7.27 -2.51 -23.23
CA ASP A 108 -7.46 -1.09 -23.51
C ASP A 108 -7.29 -0.21 -22.25
N MET A 109 -6.49 -0.65 -21.28
CA MET A 109 -6.25 0.05 -20.01
C MET A 109 -4.76 0.24 -19.76
N VAL A 110 -4.38 1.46 -19.38
CA VAL A 110 -3.04 1.77 -18.86
C VAL A 110 -3.15 1.97 -17.35
N THR A 111 -2.38 1.20 -16.58
CA THR A 111 -2.33 1.31 -15.13
C THR A 111 -1.00 1.87 -14.66
N TYR A 112 -1.06 2.92 -13.86
CA TYR A 112 0.05 3.54 -13.15
C TYR A 112 -0.01 3.18 -11.67
N LYS A 113 1.07 2.62 -11.14
CA LYS A 113 1.31 2.52 -9.70
C LYS A 113 2.23 3.67 -9.33
N ILE A 114 1.69 4.66 -8.63
CA ILE A 114 2.36 5.90 -8.28
C ILE A 114 2.83 5.73 -6.85
N TYR A 115 4.13 5.80 -6.63
CA TYR A 115 4.73 5.54 -5.33
C TYR A 115 4.91 6.84 -4.56
N ASP A 116 4.41 6.83 -3.34
CA ASP A 116 4.69 7.85 -2.36
C ASP A 116 4.93 7.12 -1.04
N LYS A 117 6.21 6.98 -0.68
CA LYS A 117 6.56 6.48 0.64
C LYS A 117 6.50 7.67 1.57
N SER A 118 5.47 7.70 2.41
CA SER A 118 5.47 8.52 3.62
C SER A 118 6.77 8.21 4.39
N SER A 119 7.57 9.25 4.64
CA SER A 119 8.80 9.16 5.43
C SER A 119 8.49 9.12 6.92
#